data_AF-A0A2E4P6K2-F1
#
_entry.id   AF-A0A2E4P6K2-F1
#
_cell.length_a   1.000
_cell.length_b   1.000
_cell.length_c   1.000
_cell.angle_alpha   90.00
_cell.angle_beta   90.00
_cell.angle_gamma   90.00
#
_symmetry.space_group_name_H-M   'P 1'
#
loop_
_entity.id
_entity.type
_entity.pdbx_description
1 polymer ?
#
loop_
_entity_poly.entity_id
_entity_poly.type
_entity_poly.pdbx_seq_one_letter_code
_entity_poly.pdbx_strand_id
1 'polypeptide(L)'
;MSKKQFLKRYILIIGKLRKKPAGFDEIQRYLQLQSEIDGENYTISIRTFQRDLQEIQSLYDIEISYNRSEAVYEITEDANEERNERLIESFEIFNALNVSDNLSRHIIFEKRRPLGTENLHGVLHAIKNKLQITFLYEKYWGDASEIANRKVWPLALKESRYRWYLLALDQKSSVHLPKQHQSHSFSIDYKKHHFL
;
A
#
# COMPACT_ATOMS: atom_id res chain seq x y z
N MET A 1 -16.06 -9.69 17.37
CA MET A 1 -14.96 -9.93 16.42
C MET A 1 -13.88 -8.88 16.61
N SER A 2 -12.61 -9.26 16.45
CA SER A 2 -11.47 -8.34 16.51
C SER A 2 -11.39 -7.47 15.23
N LYS A 3 -10.71 -6.33 15.30
CA LYS A 3 -10.47 -5.47 14.12
C LYS A 3 -9.78 -6.23 12.97
N LYS A 4 -8.86 -7.15 13.30
CA LYS A 4 -8.17 -8.02 12.33
C LYS A 4 -9.17 -8.91 11.57
N GLN A 5 -10.11 -9.54 12.28
CA GLN A 5 -11.13 -10.40 11.68
C GLN A 5 -12.02 -9.63 10.70
N PHE A 6 -12.42 -8.39 11.02
CA PHE A 6 -13.20 -7.54 10.10
C PHE A 6 -12.44 -7.26 8.80
N LEU A 7 -11.20 -6.78 8.91
CA LEU A 7 -10.36 -6.47 7.74
C LEU A 7 -10.13 -7.70 6.86
N LYS A 8 -9.85 -8.85 7.48
CA LYS A 8 -9.70 -10.12 6.75
C LYS A 8 -10.98 -10.49 6.01
N ARG A 9 -12.14 -10.39 6.66
CA ARG A 9 -13.43 -10.66 6.02
C ARG A 9 -13.69 -9.74 4.82
N TYR A 10 -13.38 -8.45 4.93
CA TYR A 10 -13.57 -7.50 3.83
C TYR A 10 -12.74 -7.90 2.61
N ILE A 11 -11.48 -8.27 2.83
CA ILE A 11 -10.57 -8.72 1.78
C ILE A 11 -11.04 -10.02 1.15
N LEU A 12 -11.56 -10.96 1.94
CA LEU A 12 -12.18 -12.19 1.43
C LEU A 12 -13.40 -11.89 0.53
N ILE A 13 -14.29 -10.97 0.95
CA ILE A 13 -15.46 -10.55 0.15
C ILE A 13 -15.01 -9.93 -1.17
N ILE A 14 -14.09 -8.96 -1.13
CA ILE A 14 -13.55 -8.29 -2.33
C ILE A 14 -12.92 -9.34 -3.27
N GLY A 15 -12.03 -10.18 -2.76
CA GLY A 15 -11.34 -11.21 -3.54
C GLY A 15 -12.29 -12.24 -4.16
N LYS A 16 -13.41 -12.56 -3.48
CA LYS A 16 -14.46 -13.42 -4.03
C LYS A 16 -15.17 -12.74 -5.21
N LEU A 17 -15.59 -11.48 -5.03
CA LEU A 17 -16.38 -10.76 -6.02
C LEU A 17 -15.57 -10.29 -7.24
N ARG A 18 -14.27 -10.01 -7.08
CA ARG A 18 -13.35 -9.74 -8.21
C ARG A 18 -13.23 -10.93 -9.17
N LYS A 19 -13.34 -12.17 -8.65
CA LYS A 19 -13.28 -13.38 -9.49
C LYS A 19 -14.59 -13.62 -10.24
N LYS A 20 -15.72 -13.44 -9.54
CA LYS A 20 -17.05 -13.64 -10.09
C LYS A 20 -18.11 -13.00 -9.19
N PRO A 21 -19.13 -12.35 -9.77
CA PRO A 21 -20.35 -12.02 -9.05
C PRO A 21 -20.93 -13.23 -8.33
N ALA A 22 -21.46 -13.04 -7.13
CA ALA A 22 -21.92 -14.13 -6.29
C ALA A 22 -23.13 -13.76 -5.44
N GLY A 23 -24.03 -14.72 -5.24
CA GLY A 23 -25.15 -14.58 -4.31
C GLY A 23 -24.67 -14.56 -2.85
N PHE A 24 -25.49 -14.04 -1.93
CA PHE A 24 -25.13 -13.99 -0.51
C PHE A 24 -24.79 -15.38 0.06
N ASP A 25 -25.55 -16.42 -0.29
CA ASP A 25 -25.30 -17.79 0.18
C ASP A 25 -23.99 -18.39 -0.36
N GLU A 26 -23.55 -17.99 -1.56
CA GLU A 26 -22.26 -18.39 -2.09
C GLU A 26 -21.11 -17.69 -1.37
N ILE A 27 -21.27 -16.41 -1.06
CA ILE A 27 -20.31 -15.63 -0.26
C ILE A 27 -20.24 -16.22 1.16
N GLN A 28 -21.37 -16.51 1.78
CA GLN A 28 -21.47 -17.13 3.11
C GLN A 28 -20.73 -18.47 3.17
N ARG A 29 -20.96 -19.35 2.18
CA ARG A 29 -20.26 -20.64 2.07
C ARG A 29 -18.75 -20.47 1.89
N TYR A 30 -18.34 -19.49 1.09
CA TYR A 30 -16.93 -19.16 0.92
C TYR A 30 -16.29 -18.66 2.23
N LEU A 31 -16.96 -17.76 2.95
CA LEU A 31 -16.49 -17.25 4.24
C LEU A 31 -16.41 -18.36 5.30
N GLN A 32 -17.34 -19.30 5.30
CA GLN A 32 -17.31 -20.48 6.17
C GLN A 32 -16.10 -21.37 5.89
N LEU A 33 -15.80 -21.65 4.62
CA LEU A 33 -14.60 -22.42 4.26
C LEU A 33 -13.31 -21.73 4.74
N GLN A 34 -13.23 -20.41 4.59
CA GLN A 34 -12.06 -19.64 5.06
C GLN A 34 -11.97 -19.59 6.59
N SER A 35 -13.11 -19.61 7.27
CA SER A 35 -13.20 -19.67 8.73
C SER A 35 -12.57 -20.96 9.27
N GLU A 36 -12.83 -22.09 8.62
CA GLU A 36 -12.25 -23.39 8.98
C GLU A 36 -10.73 -23.45 8.76
N ILE A 37 -10.24 -22.85 7.68
CA ILE A 37 -8.81 -22.80 7.36
C ILE A 37 -8.05 -21.95 8.38
N ASP A 38 -8.59 -20.78 8.71
CA ASP A 38 -7.93 -19.80 9.57
C ASP A 38 -8.15 -20.09 11.07
N GLY A 39 -9.08 -20.99 11.42
CA GLY A 39 -9.51 -21.21 12.81
C GLY A 39 -10.26 -20.01 13.41
N GLU A 40 -10.88 -19.20 12.54
CA GLU A 40 -11.56 -17.95 12.87
C GLU A 40 -13.04 -18.03 12.47
N ASN A 41 -13.88 -17.05 12.83
CA ASN A 41 -15.26 -17.00 12.34
C ASN A 41 -15.50 -15.73 11.49
N TYR A 42 -15.73 -15.92 10.20
CA TYR A 42 -16.05 -14.87 9.23
C TYR A 42 -17.52 -14.88 8.78
N THR A 43 -18.31 -15.88 9.18
CA THR A 43 -19.73 -15.93 8.81
C THR A 43 -20.52 -14.80 9.45
N ILE A 44 -21.53 -14.31 8.74
CA ILE A 44 -22.29 -13.13 9.13
C ILE A 44 -23.76 -13.23 8.71
N SER A 45 -24.59 -12.37 9.29
CA SER A 45 -25.95 -12.17 8.79
C SER A 45 -25.95 -11.23 7.58
N ILE A 46 -27.02 -11.27 6.79
CA ILE A 46 -27.21 -10.34 5.67
C ILE A 46 -27.15 -8.86 6.10
N ARG A 47 -27.65 -8.54 7.31
CA ARG A 47 -27.60 -7.18 7.87
C ARG A 47 -26.16 -6.74 8.10
N THR A 48 -25.33 -7.62 8.66
CA THR A 48 -23.90 -7.32 8.87
C THR A 48 -23.18 -7.22 7.53
N PHE A 49 -23.50 -8.08 6.57
CA PHE A 49 -22.92 -8.01 5.23
C PHE A 49 -23.20 -6.67 4.55
N GLN A 50 -24.44 -6.17 4.60
CA GLN A 50 -24.78 -4.84 4.06
C GLN A 50 -23.96 -3.71 4.70
N ARG A 51 -23.71 -3.78 6.02
CA ARG A 51 -22.83 -2.81 6.69
C ARG A 51 -21.39 -2.96 6.24
N ASP A 52 -20.91 -4.19 6.08
CA ASP A 52 -19.56 -4.46 5.59
C ASP A 52 -19.35 -3.91 4.17
N LEU A 53 -20.38 -3.94 3.30
CA LEU A 53 -20.29 -3.31 1.97
C LEU A 53 -20.05 -1.79 2.06
N GLN A 54 -20.69 -1.10 3.02
CA GLN A 54 -20.48 0.34 3.24
C GLN A 54 -19.06 0.62 3.79
N GLU A 55 -18.57 -0.22 4.68
CA GLU A 55 -17.20 -0.12 5.21
C GLU A 55 -16.17 -0.39 4.10
N ILE A 56 -16.44 -1.36 3.22
CA ILE A 56 -15.60 -1.66 2.05
C ILE A 56 -15.52 -0.43 1.14
N GLN A 57 -16.65 0.20 0.83
CA GLN A 57 -16.68 1.44 0.05
C GLN A 57 -15.86 2.54 0.72
N SER A 58 -16.05 2.77 2.02
CA SER A 58 -15.34 3.82 2.76
C SER A 58 -13.82 3.61 2.83
N LEU A 59 -13.37 2.37 3.02
CA LEU A 59 -11.95 2.06 3.24
C LEU A 59 -11.17 1.86 1.93
N TYR A 60 -11.80 1.22 0.95
CA TYR A 60 -11.15 0.80 -0.29
C TYR A 60 -11.64 1.57 -1.52
N ASP A 61 -12.68 2.40 -1.41
CA ASP A 61 -13.28 3.08 -2.56
C ASP A 61 -13.78 2.07 -3.63
N ILE A 62 -14.30 0.94 -3.13
CA ILE A 62 -14.88 -0.15 -3.94
C ILE A 62 -16.38 -0.19 -3.68
N GLU A 63 -17.18 0.04 -4.72
CA GLU A 63 -18.63 -0.07 -4.64
C GLU A 63 -19.09 -1.48 -5.03
N ILE A 64 -19.86 -2.10 -4.15
CA ILE A 64 -20.49 -3.41 -4.38
C ILE A 64 -22.00 -3.22 -4.34
N SER A 65 -22.67 -3.58 -5.43
CA SER A 65 -24.12 -3.45 -5.54
C SER A 65 -24.79 -4.80 -5.79
N TYR A 66 -26.09 -4.87 -5.52
CA TYR A 66 -26.89 -6.07 -5.75
C TYR A 66 -27.60 -5.99 -7.10
N ASN A 67 -27.25 -6.90 -8.00
CA ASN A 67 -27.92 -7.09 -9.28
C ASN A 67 -29.16 -7.97 -9.10
N ARG A 68 -30.35 -7.35 -9.18
CA ARG A 68 -31.63 -8.05 -8.99
C ARG A 68 -31.95 -9.06 -10.09
N SER A 69 -31.48 -8.83 -11.31
CA SER A 69 -31.79 -9.70 -12.46
C SER A 69 -31.08 -11.05 -12.33
N GLU A 70 -29.84 -11.03 -11.86
CA GLU A 70 -29.02 -12.23 -11.68
C GLU A 70 -29.03 -12.74 -10.22
N ALA A 71 -29.62 -11.97 -9.30
CA ALA A 71 -29.66 -12.24 -7.87
C ALA A 71 -28.27 -12.36 -7.21
N VAL A 72 -27.30 -11.59 -7.70
CA VAL A 72 -25.89 -11.60 -7.25
C VAL A 72 -25.42 -10.24 -6.78
N TYR A 73 -24.36 -10.22 -5.97
CA TYR A 73 -23.58 -9.02 -5.70
C TYR A 73 -22.41 -8.95 -6.68
N GLU A 74 -22.09 -7.75 -7.15
CA GLU A 74 -20.96 -7.48 -8.05
C GLU A 74 -20.29 -6.15 -7.69
N ILE A 75 -19.00 -6.05 -8.00
CA ILE A 75 -18.25 -4.80 -7.88
C ILE A 75 -18.64 -3.94 -9.08
N THR A 76 -19.25 -2.77 -8.82
CA THR A 76 -19.66 -1.84 -9.88
C THR A 76 -18.66 -0.73 -10.11
N GLU A 77 -17.86 -0.40 -9.10
CA GLU A 77 -16.80 0.60 -9.18
C GLU A 77 -15.60 0.19 -8.33
N ASP A 78 -14.40 0.29 -8.89
CA ASP A 78 -13.11 0.12 -8.20
C ASP A 78 -12.19 1.25 -8.67
N ALA A 79 -12.37 2.43 -8.09
CA ALA A 79 -11.73 3.67 -8.56
C ALA A 79 -10.20 3.64 -8.48
N ASN A 80 -9.63 2.71 -7.69
CA ASN A 80 -8.19 2.62 -7.45
C ASN A 80 -7.71 1.16 -7.36
N GLU A 81 -8.03 0.38 -8.38
CA GLU A 81 -7.74 -1.07 -8.44
C GLU A 81 -6.28 -1.40 -8.10
N GLU A 82 -5.30 -0.72 -8.72
CA GLU A 82 -3.87 -0.96 -8.48
C GLU A 82 -3.48 -0.72 -7.00
N ARG A 83 -3.98 0.37 -6.39
CA ARG A 83 -3.75 0.63 -4.95
C ARG A 83 -4.38 -0.47 -4.10
N ASN A 84 -5.60 -0.86 -4.43
CA ASN A 84 -6.36 -1.84 -3.67
C ASN A 84 -5.74 -3.23 -3.77
N GLU A 85 -5.27 -3.63 -4.94
CA GLU A 85 -4.49 -4.86 -5.14
C GLU A 85 -3.26 -4.90 -4.24
N ARG A 86 -2.46 -3.84 -4.25
CA ARG A 86 -1.24 -3.77 -3.41
C ARG A 86 -1.56 -3.81 -1.91
N LEU A 87 -2.65 -3.18 -1.48
CA LEU A 87 -3.10 -3.22 -0.08
C LEU A 87 -3.55 -4.62 0.32
N ILE A 88 -4.34 -5.28 -0.53
CA ILE A 88 -4.81 -6.66 -0.33
C ILE A 88 -3.63 -7.61 -0.28
N GLU A 89 -2.72 -7.57 -1.26
CA GLU A 89 -1.53 -8.42 -1.31
C GLU A 89 -0.66 -8.21 -0.06
N SER A 90 -0.41 -6.96 0.33
CA SER A 90 0.37 -6.66 1.54
C SER A 90 -0.26 -7.24 2.80
N PHE A 91 -1.59 -7.18 2.91
CA PHE A 91 -2.31 -7.75 4.03
C PHE A 91 -2.30 -9.29 4.00
N GLU A 92 -2.41 -9.92 2.84
CA GLU A 92 -2.29 -11.36 2.68
C GLU A 92 -0.90 -11.86 3.10
N ILE A 93 0.16 -11.18 2.64
CA ILE A 93 1.54 -11.43 3.08
C ILE A 93 1.62 -11.28 4.60
N PHE A 94 1.14 -10.17 5.17
CA PHE A 94 1.16 -9.96 6.62
C PHE A 94 0.45 -11.10 7.38
N ASN A 95 -0.70 -11.58 6.90
CA ASN A 95 -1.36 -12.70 7.56
C ASN A 95 -0.58 -14.00 7.41
N ALA A 96 -0.05 -14.31 6.22
CA ALA A 96 0.76 -15.49 5.99
C ALA A 96 2.00 -15.54 6.90
N LEU A 97 2.64 -14.38 7.12
CA LEU A 97 3.78 -14.25 8.03
C LEU A 97 3.40 -14.41 9.51
N ASN A 98 2.16 -14.12 9.88
CA ASN A 98 1.64 -14.30 11.24
C ASN A 98 1.06 -15.69 11.51
N VAL A 99 1.07 -16.60 10.53
CA VAL A 99 0.69 -18.00 10.75
C VAL A 99 1.81 -18.68 11.55
N SER A 100 1.41 -19.43 12.60
CA SER A 100 2.21 -20.08 13.66
C SER A 100 3.73 -20.24 13.49
N ASP A 101 4.46 -20.25 14.61
CA ASP A 101 5.92 -20.50 14.70
C ASP A 101 6.42 -21.74 13.94
N ASN A 102 5.56 -22.73 13.65
CA ASN A 102 5.95 -23.91 12.88
C ASN A 102 6.00 -23.70 11.35
N LEU A 103 5.40 -22.63 10.82
CA LEU A 103 5.46 -22.28 9.39
C LEU A 103 6.51 -21.21 9.09
N SER A 104 6.82 -20.33 10.05
CA SER A 104 7.87 -19.31 9.91
C SER A 104 9.24 -19.92 9.54
N ARG A 105 9.57 -21.12 10.04
CA ARG A 105 10.79 -21.88 9.69
C ARG A 105 10.91 -22.29 8.21
N HIS A 106 9.82 -22.23 7.45
CA HIS A 106 9.81 -22.51 6.01
C HIS A 106 9.90 -21.21 5.18
N ILE A 107 9.96 -20.05 5.82
CA ILE A 107 10.05 -18.75 5.16
C ILE A 107 11.47 -18.23 5.29
N ILE A 108 12.18 -18.16 4.16
CA ILE A 108 13.50 -17.53 4.10
C ILE A 108 13.31 -16.06 3.76
N PHE A 109 13.51 -15.19 4.74
CA PHE A 109 13.51 -13.75 4.51
C PHE A 109 14.81 -13.30 3.85
N GLU A 110 14.68 -12.51 2.80
CA GLU A 110 15.79 -11.73 2.29
C GLU A 110 16.21 -10.68 3.34
N LYS A 111 17.52 -10.55 3.61
CA LYS A 111 18.03 -9.48 4.48
C LYS A 111 17.91 -8.14 3.75
N ARG A 112 16.81 -7.44 3.96
CA ARG A 112 16.56 -6.11 3.36
C ARG A 112 17.02 -4.99 4.29
N ARG A 113 17.57 -3.93 3.71
CA ARG A 113 17.70 -2.64 4.41
C ARG A 113 16.30 -1.98 4.45
N PRO A 114 15.99 -1.19 5.49
CA PRO A 114 14.72 -0.45 5.54
C PRO A 114 14.54 0.39 4.26
N LEU A 115 13.34 0.31 3.67
CA LEU A 115 13.03 0.85 2.34
C LEU A 115 12.83 2.38 2.31
N GLY A 116 13.09 3.07 3.43
CA GLY A 116 12.87 4.52 3.56
C GLY A 116 11.38 4.90 3.64
N THR A 117 10.48 3.93 3.82
CA THR A 117 9.03 4.15 3.90
C THR A 117 8.62 4.99 5.10
N GLU A 118 9.44 5.00 6.15
CA GLU A 118 9.26 5.83 7.35
C GLU A 118 9.17 7.34 7.05
N ASN A 119 9.75 7.79 5.93
CA ASN A 119 9.83 9.20 5.58
C ASN A 119 8.78 9.61 4.54
N LEU A 120 8.03 8.67 3.98
CA LEU A 120 7.02 8.95 2.94
C LEU A 120 5.97 9.94 3.42
N HIS A 121 5.48 9.78 4.65
CA HIS A 121 4.47 10.68 5.22
C HIS A 121 4.98 12.11 5.32
N GLY A 122 6.22 12.31 5.80
CA GLY A 122 6.83 13.64 5.90
C GLY A 122 7.00 14.29 4.52
N VAL A 123 7.45 13.52 3.52
CA VAL A 123 7.61 14.02 2.15
C VAL A 123 6.26 14.34 1.50
N LEU A 124 5.25 13.46 1.64
CA LEU A 124 3.90 13.71 1.12
C LEU A 124 3.26 14.94 1.76
N HIS A 125 3.45 15.11 3.08
CA HIS A 125 3.01 16.31 3.78
C HIS A 125 3.68 17.57 3.22
N ALA A 126 5.00 17.53 2.98
CA ALA A 126 5.72 18.65 2.39
C ALA A 126 5.27 18.96 0.94
N ILE A 127 5.01 17.93 0.12
CA ILE A 127 4.46 18.10 -1.23
C ILE A 127 3.08 18.77 -1.15
N LYS A 128 2.17 18.23 -0.34
CA LYS A 128 0.79 18.73 -0.20
C LYS A 128 0.75 20.19 0.25
N ASN A 129 1.63 20.56 1.19
CA ASN A 129 1.67 21.89 1.78
C ASN A 129 2.69 22.82 1.12
N LYS A 130 3.31 22.41 0.00
CA LYS A 130 4.34 23.17 -0.71
C LYS A 130 5.45 23.67 0.23
N LEU A 131 5.99 22.77 1.04
CA LEU A 131 7.07 23.05 1.99
C LEU A 131 8.41 22.60 1.42
N GLN A 132 9.47 23.35 1.73
CA GLN A 132 10.83 22.96 1.40
C GLN A 132 11.33 21.92 2.41
N ILE A 133 12.06 20.90 1.94
CA ILE A 133 12.65 19.87 2.81
C ILE A 133 14.17 19.87 2.71
N THR A 134 14.82 19.49 3.81
CA THR A 134 16.28 19.31 3.89
C THR A 134 16.57 17.86 4.26
N PHE A 135 17.52 17.22 3.56
CA PHE A 135 17.94 15.86 3.86
C PHE A 135 19.42 15.63 3.48
N LEU A 136 20.02 14.62 4.11
CA LEU A 136 21.35 14.12 3.76
C LEU A 136 21.22 13.16 2.58
N TYR A 137 21.92 13.45 1.49
CA TYR A 137 22.00 12.62 0.29
C TYR A 137 23.38 11.94 0.22
N GLU A 138 23.39 10.60 0.20
CA GLU A 138 24.59 9.79 -0.07
C GLU A 138 24.57 9.36 -1.54
N LYS A 139 25.61 9.70 -2.30
CA LYS A 139 25.73 9.29 -3.71
C LYS A 139 26.01 7.79 -3.80
N TYR A 140 25.27 7.08 -4.65
CA TYR A 140 25.41 5.63 -4.81
C TYR A 140 26.67 5.19 -5.59
N TRP A 141 27.28 6.08 -6.38
CA TRP A 141 28.44 5.77 -7.23
C TRP A 141 29.62 6.72 -6.99
N GLY A 142 30.80 6.15 -6.67
CA GLY A 142 32.08 6.84 -6.52
C GLY A 142 32.90 6.31 -5.34
N ASP A 143 34.23 6.40 -5.42
CA ASP A 143 35.17 5.89 -4.41
C ASP A 143 35.14 6.67 -3.07
N ALA A 144 34.34 7.72 -2.99
CA ALA A 144 34.04 8.45 -1.76
C ALA A 144 32.52 8.64 -1.64
N SER A 145 31.93 8.10 -0.57
CA SER A 145 30.57 8.41 -0.13
C SER A 145 30.47 9.89 0.25
N GLU A 146 30.34 10.78 -0.74
CA GLU A 146 30.06 12.18 -0.48
C GLU A 146 28.62 12.30 0.05
N ILE A 147 28.52 12.57 1.35
CA ILE A 147 27.26 12.92 2.01
C ILE A 147 27.06 14.43 1.82
N ALA A 148 26.00 14.80 1.12
CA ALA A 148 25.65 16.19 0.85
C ALA A 148 24.32 16.56 1.48
N ASN A 149 24.27 17.66 2.22
CA ASN A 149 23.01 18.29 2.60
C ASN A 149 22.32 18.87 1.37
N ARG A 150 21.09 18.43 1.10
CA ARG A 150 20.25 18.91 -0.01
C ARG A 150 19.04 19.63 0.54
N LYS A 151 18.74 20.79 -0.04
CA LYS A 151 17.55 21.58 0.27
C LYS A 151 16.73 21.69 -1.01
N VAL A 152 15.54 21.10 -1.03
CA VAL A 152 14.77 20.94 -2.28
C VAL A 152 13.29 21.25 -2.08
N TRP A 153 12.62 21.58 -3.17
CA TRP A 153 11.17 21.64 -3.24
C TRP A 153 10.63 20.32 -3.78
N PRO A 154 10.03 19.46 -2.93
CA PRO A 154 9.52 18.18 -3.37
C PRO A 154 8.28 18.37 -4.24
N LEU A 155 8.22 17.67 -5.37
CA LEU A 155 7.13 17.76 -6.34
C LEU A 155 6.27 16.50 -6.34
N ALA A 156 6.92 15.34 -6.36
CA ALA A 156 6.24 14.05 -6.43
C ALA A 156 7.14 12.93 -5.90
N LEU A 157 6.51 11.84 -5.48
CA LEU A 157 7.16 10.57 -5.22
C LEU A 157 6.81 9.60 -6.34
N LYS A 158 7.83 8.92 -6.87
CA LYS A 158 7.68 7.88 -7.89
C LYS A 158 8.16 6.56 -7.30
N GLU A 159 7.33 5.54 -7.37
CA GLU A 159 7.78 4.17 -7.11
C GLU A 159 8.29 3.52 -8.41
N SER A 160 9.43 2.85 -8.34
CA SER A 160 9.93 2.01 -9.44
C SER A 160 10.84 0.92 -8.90
N ARG A 161 10.71 -0.31 -9.41
CA ARG A 161 11.53 -1.47 -8.98
C ARG A 161 11.61 -1.60 -7.45
N TYR A 162 10.47 -1.47 -6.77
CA TYR A 162 10.35 -1.54 -5.31
C TYR A 162 11.16 -0.49 -4.53
N ARG A 163 11.46 0.65 -5.17
CA ARG A 163 12.18 1.78 -4.56
C ARG A 163 11.40 3.07 -4.77
N TRP A 164 11.48 3.94 -3.77
CA TRP A 164 10.89 5.27 -3.83
C TRP A 164 11.92 6.30 -4.31
N TYR A 165 11.49 7.10 -5.29
CA TYR A 165 12.26 8.18 -5.86
C TYR A 165 11.58 9.51 -5.60
N LEU A 166 12.33 10.46 -5.06
CA LEU A 166 11.87 11.84 -4.91
C LEU A 166 12.14 12.61 -6.21
N LEU A 167 11.10 13.19 -6.77
CA LEU A 167 11.19 14.21 -7.80
C LEU A 167 11.10 15.57 -7.13
N ALA A 168 12.13 16.40 -7.26
CA ALA A 168 12.22 17.69 -6.59
C ALA A 168 13.03 18.71 -7.39
N LEU A 169 12.80 19.99 -7.10
CA LEU A 169 13.63 21.09 -7.62
C LEU A 169 14.74 21.40 -6.62
N ASP A 170 15.99 21.27 -7.05
CA ASP A 170 17.17 21.66 -6.26
C ASP A 170 17.40 23.17 -6.36
N GLN A 171 17.77 23.79 -5.25
CA GLN A 171 18.09 25.21 -5.17
C GLN A 171 19.49 25.55 -5.73
N LYS A 172 20.35 24.57 -6.00
CA LYS A 172 21.66 24.80 -6.67
C LYS A 172 21.50 25.10 -8.17
N SER A 173 21.24 26.36 -8.50
CA SER A 173 21.47 26.93 -9.84
C SER A 173 22.60 27.96 -9.77
N SER A 174 23.84 27.49 -9.93
CA SER A 174 24.96 28.36 -10.33
C SER A 174 26.10 27.57 -10.99
N VAL A 175 25.80 26.80 -12.04
CA VAL A 175 26.72 26.54 -13.16
C VAL A 175 25.90 26.41 -14.44
N HIS A 176 26.25 27.22 -15.45
CA HIS A 176 25.63 27.29 -16.78
C HIS A 176 25.57 25.92 -17.48
N LEU A 177 24.37 25.44 -17.83
CA LEU A 177 24.10 24.61 -19.02
C LEU A 177 22.64 24.85 -19.47
N PRO A 178 22.34 24.72 -20.78
CA PRO A 178 21.22 25.39 -21.43
C PRO A 178 19.86 24.78 -21.09
N LYS A 179 18.83 25.63 -21.16
CA LYS A 179 17.41 25.36 -20.94
C LYS A 179 16.93 24.05 -21.60
N GLN A 180 16.85 22.98 -20.83
CA GLN A 180 15.80 21.94 -20.93
C GLN A 180 15.56 21.39 -19.52
N HIS A 181 14.28 21.24 -19.16
CA HIS A 181 13.78 20.82 -17.85
C HIS A 181 14.55 19.63 -17.26
N GLN A 182 15.38 19.85 -16.24
CA GLN A 182 16.04 18.77 -15.48
C GLN A 182 15.20 18.42 -14.25
N SER A 183 14.32 17.44 -14.40
CA SER A 183 13.75 16.68 -13.29
C SER A 183 14.78 15.64 -12.85
N HIS A 184 15.44 15.86 -11.71
CA HIS A 184 16.33 14.86 -11.13
C HIS A 184 15.52 13.86 -10.29
N SER A 185 15.68 12.57 -10.59
CA SER A 185 15.16 11.47 -9.75
C SER A 185 16.20 11.08 -8.71
N PHE A 186 15.92 11.32 -7.43
CA PHE A 186 16.79 10.88 -6.34
C PHE A 186 16.25 9.59 -5.76
N SER A 187 17.07 8.53 -5.68
CA SER A 187 16.72 7.36 -4.87
C SER A 187 16.78 7.75 -3.40
N ILE A 188 15.69 7.54 -2.68
CA ILE A 188 15.66 7.74 -1.25
C ILE A 188 16.28 6.50 -0.59
N ASP A 189 17.55 6.57 -0.22
CA ASP A 189 18.24 5.53 0.56
C ASP A 189 18.64 6.17 1.90
N TYR A 190 17.80 6.03 2.93
CA TYR A 190 18.08 6.59 4.26
C TYR A 190 18.86 5.57 5.10
N LYS A 191 20.14 5.84 5.36
CA LYS A 191 20.78 5.34 6.58
C LYS A 191 20.31 6.21 7.75
N LYS A 192 19.86 5.57 8.83
CA LYS A 192 19.50 6.17 10.12
C LYS A 192 20.44 7.34 10.47
N HIS A 193 19.99 8.58 10.32
CA HIS A 193 20.47 9.69 11.12
C HIS A 193 19.32 10.68 11.37
N HIS A 194 19.21 11.09 12.63
CA HIS A 194 18.13 11.89 13.19
C HIS A 194 17.73 13.11 12.35
N PHE A 195 16.43 13.32 12.24
CA PHE A 195 15.85 14.60 11.81
C PHE A 195 16.11 15.67 12.87
N LEU A 196 16.50 16.87 12.42
CA LEU A 196 16.44 18.12 13.17
C LEU A 196 15.39 19.03 12.50
#